data_AF-A0A530CAL2-F1
#
_entry.id   AF-A0A530CAL2-F1
#
_cell.length_a   1.000
_cell.length_b   1.000
_cell.length_c   1.000
_cell.angle_alpha   90.00
_cell.angle_beta   90.00
_cell.angle_gamma   90.00
#
_symmetry.space_group_name_H-M   'P 1'
#
loop_
_entity.id
_entity.type
_entity.pdbx_description
1 polymer ?
#
loop_
_entity_poly.entity_id
_entity_poly.type
_entity_poly.pdbx_seq_one_letter_code
_entity_poly.pdbx_strand_id
1 'polypeptide(L)'
;MATVALSTGNLDAGTPDLPSLHLGLIHHLSTGNLDAGVPDLGSPAMVMLYEPWPFRPLVGASDTLETLSDVMQSYTEEGRLALRDAPRQNPRYTVKLDPAQFSRAKDFGKRRAGTLISIPIWWEGIKLAGDVAAADAEISIDTTAGDWRVGGRLIAWQDEDNYALALITAVAADNVTLLAPIGVDLTMPTVAPVRNGRPVEGFSISRAGKLTIDITARFQVQDNIKLEGDAGYPQYLSLDVLTEPTARVSDISENIIQAAEYQDNGFGLVEIQRQREYVDYGQSIAFLEEGAAAVWRRRLWVHARDGKQKAFWLPSFNSDLKLMAPIGAADTVVTVKRVGLLAGYLNRHVMIELKDGTRYFRQISAAARVGATDQVTLNSVLGASVSASQILWFSFLSKVRFDSDSVTFNFVASGRGPLVATLSVPVTEVPA
;
A
#
# COMPACT_ATOMS: atom_id res chain seq x y z
N MET A 1 -26.24 0.47 36.99
CA MET A 1 -26.43 1.26 38.22
C MET A 1 -25.30 0.89 39.16
N ALA A 2 -24.35 1.79 39.40
CA ALA A 2 -23.25 1.53 40.32
C ALA A 2 -23.64 2.03 41.71
N THR A 3 -23.55 1.14 42.71
CA THR A 3 -23.74 1.48 44.12
C THR A 3 -22.44 2.10 44.64
N VAL A 4 -22.50 3.36 45.08
CA VAL A 4 -21.38 4.04 45.74
C VAL A 4 -21.50 3.81 47.24
N ALA A 5 -20.52 3.15 47.84
CA ALA A 5 -20.38 3.05 49.29
C ALA A 5 -19.43 4.16 49.78
N LEU A 6 -19.93 5.06 50.60
CA LEU A 6 -19.14 6.11 51.26
C LEU A 6 -18.76 5.60 52.67
N SER A 7 -17.47 5.56 52.99
CA SER A 7 -17.00 5.35 54.35
C SER A 7 -16.82 6.70 55.07
N THR A 8 -17.26 6.78 56.32
CA THR A 8 -17.44 8.02 57.08
C THR A 8 -16.16 8.48 57.77
N GLY A 9 -15.08 8.68 57.01
CA GLY A 9 -13.89 9.36 57.50
C GLY A 9 -13.98 10.86 57.26
N ASN A 10 -14.54 11.59 58.22
CA ASN A 10 -14.71 13.06 58.25
C ASN A 10 -15.68 13.66 57.21
N LEU A 11 -16.96 13.74 57.59
CA LEU A 11 -17.95 14.59 56.94
C LEU A 11 -18.10 15.88 57.75
N ASP A 12 -17.46 16.97 57.30
CA ASP A 12 -17.86 18.31 57.73
C ASP A 12 -19.17 18.69 57.02
N ALA A 13 -20.09 19.29 57.79
CA ALA A 13 -21.44 19.61 57.37
C ALA A 13 -21.47 20.71 56.29
N GLY A 14 -21.41 20.29 55.02
CA GLY A 14 -21.69 21.12 53.86
C GLY A 14 -22.44 20.30 52.82
N THR A 15 -23.50 20.87 52.24
CA THR A 15 -24.27 20.25 51.15
C THR A 15 -23.32 19.97 49.98
N PRO A 16 -23.13 18.71 49.54
CA PRO A 16 -22.27 18.42 48.40
C PRO A 16 -22.93 18.94 47.12
N ASP A 17 -22.38 20.01 46.57
CA ASP A 17 -22.71 20.48 45.23
C ASP A 17 -22.01 19.56 44.22
N LEU A 18 -22.78 18.84 43.41
CA LEU A 18 -22.27 17.96 42.36
C LEU A 18 -22.52 18.61 41.00
N PRO A 19 -21.62 19.49 40.50
CA PRO A 19 -21.75 20.03 39.16
C PRO A 19 -21.37 18.97 38.13
N SER A 20 -22.37 18.57 37.32
CA SER A 20 -22.31 17.70 36.14
C SER A 20 -21.63 16.31 36.29
N LEU A 21 -22.15 15.31 35.57
CA LEU A 21 -21.57 13.97 35.47
C LEU A 21 -20.14 14.04 34.87
N HIS A 22 -19.15 14.22 35.73
CA HIS A 22 -17.75 13.99 35.40
C HIS A 22 -17.47 12.50 35.66
N LEU A 23 -16.85 11.81 34.70
CA LEU A 23 -16.24 10.51 34.96
C LEU A 23 -15.08 10.71 35.94
N GLY A 24 -15.36 10.64 37.24
CA GLY A 24 -14.35 10.73 38.29
C GLY A 24 -13.60 9.41 38.43
N LEU A 25 -12.35 9.36 38.02
CA LEU A 25 -11.44 8.26 38.33
C LEU A 25 -10.78 8.58 39.69
N ILE A 26 -11.17 7.86 40.76
CA ILE A 26 -10.56 8.02 42.09
C ILE A 26 -9.33 7.12 42.17
N HIS A 27 -8.14 7.73 42.15
CA HIS A 27 -6.89 7.02 42.44
C HIS A 27 -6.67 6.95 43.96
N HIS A 28 -6.79 5.76 44.55
CA HIS A 28 -6.33 5.50 45.91
C HIS A 28 -4.81 5.22 45.87
N LEU A 29 -3.99 6.23 46.19
CA LEU A 29 -2.55 6.08 46.34
C LEU A 29 -2.25 5.78 47.82
N SER A 30 -1.82 4.55 48.14
CA SER A 30 -1.38 4.20 49.50
C SER A 30 0.07 4.61 49.72
N THR A 31 0.35 5.32 50.81
CA THR A 31 1.61 6.00 51.15
C THR A 31 2.70 5.05 51.64
N GLY A 32 3.02 4.00 50.88
CA GLY A 32 4.07 3.06 51.24
C GLY A 32 5.49 3.65 51.19
N ASN A 33 5.74 4.55 50.22
CA ASN A 33 7.01 5.26 50.02
C ASN A 33 6.78 6.54 49.19
N LEU A 34 6.16 7.57 49.79
CA LEU A 34 6.22 8.92 49.20
C LEU A 34 7.48 9.59 49.74
N ASP A 35 8.53 9.65 48.92
CA ASP A 35 9.61 10.61 49.13
C ASP A 35 9.01 12.01 49.16
N ALA A 36 9.51 12.86 50.06
CA ALA A 36 8.95 14.18 50.33
C ALA A 36 8.95 15.06 49.06
N GLY A 37 7.79 15.13 48.40
CA GLY A 37 7.53 15.95 47.23
C GLY A 37 6.04 15.98 46.94
N VAL A 38 5.52 17.13 46.51
CA VAL A 38 4.15 17.23 45.99
C VAL A 38 4.05 16.29 44.78
N PRO A 39 3.11 15.32 44.75
CA PRO A 39 2.89 14.52 43.56
C PRO A 39 2.42 15.46 42.44
N ASP A 40 3.24 15.63 41.42
CA ASP A 40 2.82 16.31 40.20
C ASP A 40 1.84 15.38 39.46
N LEU A 41 0.55 15.55 39.75
CA LEU A 41 -0.52 14.91 39.00
C LEU A 41 -0.62 15.65 37.67
N GLY A 42 0.30 15.33 36.75
CA GLY A 42 0.20 15.73 35.36
C GLY A 42 -1.20 15.40 34.83
N SER A 43 -1.74 16.26 33.96
CA SER A 43 -3.09 16.06 33.41
C SER A 43 -3.20 14.65 32.79
N PRO A 44 -4.08 13.77 33.30
CA PRO A 44 -4.14 12.39 32.84
C PRO A 44 -4.56 12.37 31.37
N ALA A 45 -3.69 11.86 30.50
CA ALA A 45 -4.03 11.62 29.11
C ALA A 45 -5.06 10.48 29.05
N MET A 46 -6.32 10.79 28.77
CA MET A 46 -7.33 9.76 28.53
C MET A 46 -7.00 9.02 27.22
N VAL A 47 -6.67 7.74 27.34
CA VAL A 47 -6.51 6.85 26.19
C VAL A 47 -7.80 6.04 26.02
N MET A 48 -8.54 6.29 24.93
CA MET A 48 -9.70 5.47 24.58
C MET A 48 -9.25 4.14 23.97
N LEU A 49 -9.65 3.04 24.59
CA LEU A 49 -9.35 1.69 24.11
C LEU A 49 -10.59 1.13 23.41
N TYR A 50 -10.51 1.00 22.08
CA TYR A 50 -11.56 0.33 21.30
C TYR A 50 -11.36 -1.19 21.32
N GLU A 51 -12.47 -1.92 21.38
CA GLU A 51 -12.50 -3.39 21.28
C GLU A 51 -11.93 -3.81 19.91
N PRO A 52 -11.00 -4.79 19.86
CA PRO A 52 -10.44 -5.26 18.60
C PRO A 52 -11.39 -6.18 17.87
N TRP A 53 -11.26 -6.24 16.56
CA TRP A 53 -11.76 -7.35 15.75
C TRP A 53 -10.81 -8.56 15.90
N PRO A 54 -11.19 -9.62 16.66
CA PRO A 54 -10.28 -10.70 17.01
C PRO A 54 -10.23 -11.80 15.95
N PHE A 55 -11.07 -11.75 14.92
CA PHE A 55 -11.20 -12.82 13.92
C PHE A 55 -10.19 -12.62 12.79
N ARG A 56 -9.18 -13.48 12.73
CA ARG A 56 -8.14 -13.44 11.68
C ARG A 56 -8.67 -14.01 10.35
N PRO A 57 -8.48 -13.32 9.20
CA PRO A 57 -8.89 -13.82 7.89
C PRO A 57 -8.04 -15.03 7.48
N LEU A 58 -8.72 -16.11 7.09
CA LEU A 58 -8.12 -17.38 6.66
C LEU A 58 -8.24 -17.62 5.15
N VAL A 59 -9.19 -16.97 4.45
CA VAL A 59 -9.58 -17.31 3.06
C VAL A 59 -9.24 -16.20 2.06
N GLY A 60 -8.49 -15.21 2.53
CA GLY A 60 -8.09 -14.07 1.74
C GLY A 60 -8.50 -12.79 2.43
N ALA A 61 -7.64 -11.81 2.33
CA ALA A 61 -7.88 -10.45 2.76
C ALA A 61 -7.58 -9.55 1.57
N SER A 62 -8.18 -8.38 1.52
CA SER A 62 -7.75 -7.35 0.58
C SER A 62 -7.58 -6.03 1.30
N ASP A 63 -6.69 -5.20 0.80
CA ASP A 63 -6.52 -3.84 1.28
C ASP A 63 -6.61 -2.89 0.10
N THR A 64 -7.57 -1.97 0.16
CA THR A 64 -7.76 -0.97 -0.88
C THR A 64 -7.20 0.36 -0.38
N LEU A 65 -6.21 0.88 -1.09
CA LEU A 65 -5.65 2.21 -0.87
C LEU A 65 -6.32 3.19 -1.83
N GLU A 66 -7.01 4.18 -1.28
CA GLU A 66 -7.74 5.19 -2.06
C GLU A 66 -7.12 6.57 -1.89
N THR A 67 -6.41 6.98 -2.92
CA THR A 67 -5.97 8.37 -3.13
C THR A 67 -7.11 9.19 -3.74
N LEU A 68 -6.89 10.49 -3.91
CA LEU A 68 -7.80 11.34 -4.66
C LEU A 68 -6.95 12.34 -5.41
N SER A 69 -6.96 12.25 -6.74
CA SER A 69 -6.23 13.16 -7.59
C SER A 69 -7.18 13.86 -8.56
N ASP A 70 -6.80 15.08 -8.93
CA ASP A 70 -7.44 15.83 -10.00
C ASP A 70 -6.47 15.96 -11.17
N VAL A 71 -6.97 15.66 -12.37
CA VAL A 71 -6.20 15.66 -13.62
C VAL A 71 -6.84 16.67 -14.56
N MET A 72 -6.19 17.82 -14.70
CA MET A 72 -6.60 18.90 -15.59
C MET A 72 -5.88 18.71 -16.92
N GLN A 73 -6.62 18.33 -17.96
CA GLN A 73 -6.05 18.02 -19.26
C GLN A 73 -6.15 19.24 -20.19
N SER A 74 -5.14 19.41 -21.02
CA SER A 74 -5.11 20.38 -22.12
C SER A 74 -4.87 19.66 -23.45
N TYR A 75 -4.81 20.42 -24.55
CA TYR A 75 -4.57 19.85 -25.88
C TYR A 75 -3.22 19.14 -26.00
N THR A 76 -2.20 19.64 -25.29
CA THR A 76 -0.80 19.20 -25.40
C THR A 76 -0.24 18.61 -24.10
N GLU A 77 -0.73 19.06 -22.95
CA GLU A 77 -0.19 18.74 -21.62
C GLU A 77 -1.29 18.37 -20.62
N GLU A 78 -0.90 17.86 -19.45
CA GLU A 78 -1.81 17.67 -18.32
C GLU A 78 -1.20 18.18 -17.00
N GLY A 79 -2.00 18.89 -16.21
CA GLY A 79 -1.70 19.29 -14.84
C GLY A 79 -2.35 18.33 -13.85
N ARG A 80 -1.68 18.07 -12.72
CA ARG A 80 -2.15 17.07 -11.75
C ARG A 80 -1.97 17.52 -10.31
N LEU A 81 -2.98 17.27 -9.49
CA LEU A 81 -2.99 17.63 -8.08
C LEU A 81 -3.40 16.42 -7.24
N ALA A 82 -2.67 16.16 -6.15
CA ALA A 82 -3.13 15.26 -5.10
C ALA A 82 -3.99 16.08 -4.11
N LEU A 83 -5.22 15.62 -3.88
CA LEU A 83 -6.19 16.29 -2.99
C LEU A 83 -6.20 15.68 -1.58
N ARG A 84 -5.45 14.59 -1.36
CA ARG A 84 -5.28 13.94 -0.06
C ARG A 84 -3.82 13.89 0.30
N ASP A 85 -3.52 14.14 1.58
CA ASP A 85 -2.16 14.01 2.10
C ASP A 85 -1.74 12.54 2.29
N ALA A 86 -2.72 11.67 2.58
CA ALA A 86 -2.51 10.23 2.75
C ALA A 86 -3.66 9.43 2.09
N PRO A 87 -3.36 8.28 1.47
CA PRO A 87 -4.40 7.40 0.94
C PRO A 87 -5.27 6.84 2.08
N ARG A 88 -6.57 6.72 1.83
CA ARG A 88 -7.47 6.02 2.76
C ARG A 88 -7.24 4.53 2.64
N GLN A 89 -7.05 3.88 3.77
CA GLN A 89 -6.91 2.43 3.85
C GLN A 89 -8.26 1.79 4.16
N ASN A 90 -8.70 0.89 3.28
CA ASN A 90 -9.97 0.18 3.39
C ASN A 90 -9.70 -1.34 3.43
N PRO A 91 -9.32 -1.89 4.60
CA PRO A 91 -9.07 -3.31 4.75
C PRO A 91 -10.39 -4.09 4.69
N ARG A 92 -10.39 -5.19 3.96
CA ARG A 92 -11.52 -6.13 3.83
C ARG A 92 -11.08 -7.51 4.29
N TYR A 93 -11.79 -8.05 5.28
CA TYR A 93 -11.54 -9.38 5.82
C TYR A 93 -12.67 -10.32 5.48
N THR A 94 -12.29 -11.52 5.01
CA THR A 94 -13.18 -12.66 4.87
C THR A 94 -12.72 -13.74 5.85
N VAL A 95 -13.51 -13.97 6.88
CA VAL A 95 -13.22 -14.95 7.94
C VAL A 95 -14.14 -16.15 7.79
N LYS A 96 -13.56 -17.36 7.92
CA LYS A 96 -14.29 -18.61 8.05
C LYS A 96 -14.45 -18.91 9.53
N LEU A 97 -15.69 -19.07 9.97
CA LEU A 97 -16.01 -19.25 11.39
C LEU A 97 -16.82 -20.52 11.61
N ASP A 98 -16.52 -21.20 12.71
CA ASP A 98 -17.34 -22.27 13.27
C ASP A 98 -18.66 -21.71 13.84
N PRO A 99 -19.72 -22.53 14.05
CA PRO A 99 -21.00 -22.04 14.55
C PRO A 99 -20.94 -21.25 15.88
N ALA A 100 -20.04 -21.64 16.79
CA ALA A 100 -19.82 -20.92 18.05
C ALA A 100 -19.13 -19.57 17.82
N GLN A 101 -18.04 -19.56 17.05
CA GLN A 101 -17.30 -18.36 16.67
C GLN A 101 -18.18 -17.38 15.88
N PHE A 102 -19.04 -17.90 15.00
CA PHE A 102 -20.04 -17.12 14.27
C PHE A 102 -21.01 -16.39 15.20
N SER A 103 -21.47 -17.05 16.27
CA SER A 103 -22.36 -16.42 17.25
C SER A 103 -21.67 -15.26 17.97
N ARG A 104 -20.38 -15.41 18.32
CA ARG A 104 -19.56 -14.33 18.89
C ARG A 104 -19.34 -13.18 17.91
N ALA A 105 -18.96 -13.50 16.66
CA ALA A 105 -18.74 -12.48 15.63
C ALA A 105 -20.02 -11.71 15.30
N LYS A 106 -21.18 -12.38 15.32
CA LYS A 106 -22.49 -11.74 15.15
C LYS A 106 -22.84 -10.83 16.32
N ASP A 107 -22.56 -11.24 17.56
CA ASP A 107 -22.75 -10.39 18.73
C ASP A 107 -21.85 -9.15 18.66
N PHE A 108 -20.56 -9.34 18.40
CA PHE A 108 -19.61 -8.25 18.16
C PHE A 108 -20.13 -7.29 17.09
N GLY A 109 -20.54 -7.82 15.94
CA GLY A 109 -21.04 -7.03 14.83
C GLY A 109 -22.27 -6.21 15.19
N LYS A 110 -23.20 -6.75 15.98
CA LYS A 110 -24.37 -6.02 16.48
C LYS A 110 -24.00 -4.91 17.46
N ARG A 111 -23.06 -5.16 18.38
CA ARG A 111 -22.62 -4.17 19.37
C ARG A 111 -21.80 -3.03 18.76
N ARG A 112 -21.05 -3.33 17.69
CA ARG A 112 -20.01 -2.44 17.15
C ARG A 112 -20.30 -1.91 15.75
N ALA A 113 -21.41 -2.28 15.11
CA ALA A 113 -21.83 -1.69 13.84
C ALA A 113 -21.84 -0.15 13.93
N GLY A 114 -21.10 0.52 13.04
CA GLY A 114 -20.98 1.97 12.99
C GLY A 114 -20.11 2.63 14.07
N THR A 115 -19.56 1.86 15.03
CA THR A 115 -18.65 2.39 16.06
C THR A 115 -17.19 2.25 15.67
N LEU A 116 -16.31 2.95 16.39
CA LEU A 116 -14.86 2.75 16.24
C LEU A 116 -14.44 1.43 16.88
N ILE A 117 -13.65 0.68 16.12
CA ILE A 117 -13.06 -0.59 16.55
C ILE A 117 -11.58 -0.59 16.23
N SER A 118 -10.84 -1.43 16.94
CA SER A 118 -9.43 -1.69 16.63
C SER A 118 -9.34 -2.79 15.58
N ILE A 119 -8.61 -2.55 14.50
CA ILE A 119 -8.50 -3.40 13.32
C ILE A 119 -7.04 -3.86 13.21
N PRO A 120 -6.74 -5.13 13.49
CA PRO A 120 -5.41 -5.68 13.27
C PRO A 120 -5.11 -5.82 11.78
N ILE A 121 -3.97 -5.28 11.34
CA ILE A 121 -3.50 -5.36 9.96
C ILE A 121 -2.73 -6.67 9.77
N TRP A 122 -3.48 -7.75 9.52
CA TRP A 122 -2.96 -9.12 9.56
C TRP A 122 -1.86 -9.46 8.54
N TRP A 123 -1.79 -8.77 7.40
CA TRP A 123 -0.72 -8.98 6.41
C TRP A 123 0.61 -8.34 6.82
N GLU A 124 0.61 -7.45 7.81
CA GLU A 124 1.83 -6.96 8.48
C GLU A 124 2.12 -7.76 9.76
N GLY A 125 1.37 -8.85 9.98
CA GLY A 125 1.50 -9.69 11.15
C GLY A 125 2.75 -10.57 11.11
N ILE A 126 3.51 -10.57 12.21
CA ILE A 126 4.71 -11.37 12.40
C ILE A 126 4.39 -12.49 13.38
N LYS A 127 4.60 -13.73 12.96
CA LYS A 127 4.48 -14.88 13.86
C LYS A 127 5.78 -15.03 14.65
N LEU A 128 5.70 -14.93 15.97
CA LEU A 128 6.85 -15.13 16.84
C LEU A 128 7.21 -16.61 16.95
N ALA A 129 8.52 -16.88 17.08
CA ALA A 129 9.04 -18.22 17.35
C ALA A 129 9.11 -18.54 18.85
N GLY A 130 9.13 -17.51 19.69
CA GLY A 130 9.13 -17.62 21.16
C GLY A 130 7.78 -17.25 21.76
N ASP A 131 7.64 -17.58 23.04
CA ASP A 131 6.48 -17.21 23.86
C ASP A 131 6.62 -15.76 24.34
N VAL A 132 5.49 -15.14 24.63
CA VAL A 132 5.41 -13.80 25.22
C VAL A 132 4.78 -13.96 26.61
N ALA A 133 5.51 -13.58 27.64
CA ALA A 133 5.05 -13.67 29.01
C ALA A 133 4.22 -12.43 29.40
N ALA A 134 3.30 -12.57 30.34
CA ALA A 134 2.42 -11.50 30.79
C ALA A 134 3.17 -10.26 31.31
N ALA A 135 4.39 -10.42 31.82
CA ALA A 135 5.24 -9.36 32.34
C ALA A 135 6.06 -8.64 31.26
N ASP A 136 6.07 -9.14 30.02
CA ASP A 136 6.87 -8.57 28.95
C ASP A 136 6.33 -7.20 28.53
N ALA A 137 7.18 -6.18 28.61
CA ALA A 137 6.93 -4.82 28.16
C ALA A 137 7.70 -4.47 26.88
N GLU A 138 8.44 -5.42 26.32
CA GLU A 138 9.19 -5.31 25.07
C GLU A 138 8.97 -6.58 24.25
N ILE A 139 8.73 -6.44 22.97
CA ILE A 139 8.53 -7.55 22.04
C ILE A 139 9.58 -7.43 20.92
N SER A 140 10.44 -8.44 20.78
CA SER A 140 11.42 -8.51 19.69
C SER A 140 10.74 -8.90 18.38
N ILE A 141 10.68 -7.96 17.43
CA ILE A 141 10.14 -8.15 16.09
C ILE A 141 10.89 -7.27 15.09
N ASP A 142 11.06 -7.76 13.86
CA ASP A 142 11.54 -6.95 12.75
C ASP A 142 10.47 -5.93 12.33
N THR A 143 10.74 -4.65 12.59
CA THR A 143 9.79 -3.56 12.29
C THR A 143 9.96 -2.97 10.89
N THR A 144 10.92 -3.47 10.09
CA THR A 144 11.26 -2.88 8.79
C THR A 144 10.20 -3.11 7.71
N ALA A 145 9.39 -4.18 7.84
CA ALA A 145 8.39 -4.60 6.86
C ALA A 145 6.94 -4.44 7.39
N GLY A 146 6.68 -3.37 8.14
CA GLY A 146 5.34 -3.06 8.66
C GLY A 146 5.23 -1.61 9.15
N ASP A 147 4.00 -1.15 9.28
CA ASP A 147 3.71 0.21 9.74
C ASP A 147 3.58 0.21 11.27
N TRP A 148 4.72 0.27 11.97
CA TRP A 148 4.78 0.34 13.43
C TRP A 148 4.94 1.79 13.86
N ARG A 149 4.01 2.30 14.68
CA ARG A 149 3.93 3.72 15.04
C ARG A 149 3.99 3.92 16.54
N VAL A 150 4.78 4.89 16.98
CA VAL A 150 4.73 5.40 18.36
C VAL A 150 3.36 6.01 18.64
N GLY A 151 2.76 5.69 19.79
CA GLY A 151 1.38 6.03 20.12
C GLY A 151 0.33 5.19 19.39
N GLY A 152 0.76 4.31 18.48
CA GLY A 152 -0.05 3.28 17.85
C GLY A 152 -0.29 2.10 18.79
N ARG A 153 -1.05 1.11 18.30
CA ARG A 153 -1.37 -0.11 19.05
C ARG A 153 -0.84 -1.34 18.32
N LEU A 154 -0.56 -2.38 19.07
CA LEU A 154 -0.34 -3.72 18.55
C LEU A 154 -1.30 -4.71 19.21
N ILE A 155 -1.55 -5.81 18.52
CA ILE A 155 -2.21 -6.98 19.07
C ILE A 155 -1.21 -8.13 19.11
N ALA A 156 -1.13 -8.82 20.24
CA ALA A 156 -0.52 -10.14 20.32
C ALA A 156 -1.66 -11.16 20.34
N TRP A 157 -1.73 -12.00 19.31
CA TRP A 157 -2.86 -12.87 19.05
C TRP A 157 -2.42 -14.34 18.96
N GLN A 158 -3.00 -15.19 19.80
CA GLN A 158 -2.82 -16.65 19.71
C GLN A 158 -4.07 -17.31 19.12
N ASP A 159 -5.24 -16.94 19.63
CA ASP A 159 -6.54 -17.36 19.11
C ASP A 159 -7.60 -16.28 19.42
N GLU A 160 -8.86 -16.53 19.04
CA GLU A 160 -9.97 -15.58 19.24
C GLU A 160 -10.34 -15.32 20.70
N ASP A 161 -9.91 -16.20 21.61
CA ASP A 161 -10.18 -16.14 23.04
C ASP A 161 -8.95 -15.67 23.83
N ASN A 162 -7.74 -15.91 23.30
CA ASN A 162 -6.45 -15.57 23.87
C ASN A 162 -5.72 -14.55 22.98
N TYR A 163 -5.95 -13.28 23.27
CA TYR A 163 -5.26 -12.15 22.65
C TYR A 163 -5.12 -10.98 23.64
N ALA A 164 -4.14 -10.12 23.39
CA ALA A 164 -3.91 -8.91 24.17
C ALA A 164 -3.63 -7.71 23.26
N LEU A 165 -4.11 -6.53 23.65
CA LEU A 165 -3.80 -5.26 22.99
C LEU A 165 -2.83 -4.45 23.86
N ALA A 166 -1.78 -3.93 23.23
CA ALA A 166 -0.84 -3.04 23.90
C ALA A 166 -0.63 -1.74 23.11
N LEU A 167 -0.27 -0.67 23.81
CA LEU A 167 0.10 0.61 23.22
C LEU A 167 1.62 0.66 23.04
N ILE A 168 2.06 1.16 21.90
CA ILE A 168 3.48 1.29 21.54
C ILE A 168 4.03 2.63 22.02
N THR A 169 5.15 2.63 22.73
CA THR A 169 5.84 3.85 23.21
C THR A 169 7.11 4.16 22.44
N ALA A 170 7.84 3.14 21.98
CA ALA A 170 8.97 3.32 21.06
C ALA A 170 9.06 2.15 20.08
N VAL A 171 9.57 2.44 18.88
CA VAL A 171 9.80 1.49 17.79
C VAL A 171 11.28 1.56 17.44
N ALA A 172 12.00 0.44 17.57
CA ALA A 172 13.35 0.26 17.01
C ALA A 172 13.29 -0.73 15.85
N ALA A 173 14.41 -0.93 15.13
CA ALA A 173 14.44 -1.83 13.98
C ALA A 173 14.08 -3.29 14.33
N ASP A 174 14.48 -3.76 15.52
CA ASP A 174 14.35 -5.17 15.94
C ASP A 174 13.44 -5.37 17.17
N ASN A 175 12.84 -4.29 17.69
CA ASN A 175 11.94 -4.38 18.86
C ASN A 175 10.87 -3.29 18.87
N VAL A 176 9.82 -3.56 19.64
CA VAL A 176 8.80 -2.59 20.00
C VAL A 176 8.63 -2.58 21.52
N THR A 177 8.63 -1.40 22.10
CA THR A 177 8.41 -1.20 23.55
C THR A 177 6.97 -0.78 23.81
N LEU A 178 6.41 -1.29 24.91
CA LEU A 178 5.02 -1.12 25.29
C LEU A 178 4.86 -0.13 26.44
N LEU A 179 3.72 0.54 26.50
CA LEU A 179 3.38 1.41 27.64
C LEU A 179 3.22 0.63 28.95
N ALA A 180 2.67 -0.58 28.85
CA ALA A 180 2.45 -1.48 29.97
C ALA A 180 2.74 -2.92 29.51
N PRO A 181 3.07 -3.83 30.44
CA PRO A 181 3.21 -5.25 30.13
C PRO A 181 1.99 -5.81 29.41
N ILE A 182 2.20 -6.80 28.54
CA ILE A 182 1.14 -7.40 27.71
C ILE A 182 -0.03 -7.99 28.53
N GLY A 183 0.25 -8.46 29.76
CA GLY A 183 -0.73 -8.88 30.75
C GLY A 183 -1.31 -10.29 30.57
N VAL A 184 -0.92 -11.02 29.52
CA VAL A 184 -1.36 -12.40 29.23
C VAL A 184 -0.17 -13.22 28.75
N ASP A 185 -0.03 -14.46 29.22
CA ASP A 185 0.94 -15.41 28.70
C ASP A 185 0.43 -15.99 27.38
N LEU A 186 1.22 -15.86 26.31
CA LEU A 186 0.88 -16.29 24.96
C LEU A 186 1.97 -17.18 24.39
N THR A 187 1.59 -18.33 23.83
CA THR A 187 2.50 -19.27 23.20
C THR A 187 2.63 -18.99 21.71
N MET A 188 3.83 -18.66 21.25
CA MET A 188 4.14 -18.32 19.83
C MET A 188 3.07 -17.44 19.14
N PRO A 189 2.71 -16.26 19.70
CA PRO A 189 1.63 -15.45 19.15
C PRO A 189 1.99 -14.82 17.79
N THR A 190 0.97 -14.45 17.03
CA THR A 190 1.09 -13.54 15.89
C THR A 190 0.91 -12.11 16.38
N VAL A 191 1.93 -11.28 16.21
CA VAL A 191 1.89 -9.87 16.55
C VAL A 191 1.59 -9.06 15.31
N ALA A 192 0.59 -8.17 15.35
CA ALA A 192 0.23 -7.33 14.21
C ALA A 192 -0.01 -5.87 14.64
N PRO A 193 0.31 -4.89 13.78
CA PRO A 193 -0.02 -3.51 14.04
C PRO A 193 -1.54 -3.32 13.95
N VAL A 194 -2.06 -2.40 14.75
CA VAL A 194 -3.50 -2.16 14.89
C VAL A 194 -3.83 -0.74 14.44
N ARG A 195 -4.95 -0.60 13.72
CA ARG A 195 -5.52 0.68 13.26
C ARG A 195 -6.89 0.91 13.84
N ASN A 196 -7.29 2.17 13.94
CA ASN A 196 -8.62 2.51 14.39
C ASN A 196 -9.50 2.81 13.19
N GLY A 197 -10.63 2.12 13.09
CA GLY A 197 -11.53 2.31 11.95
C GLY A 197 -12.95 1.93 12.25
N ARG A 198 -13.80 2.12 11.24
CA ARG A 198 -15.24 1.85 11.35
C ARG A 198 -15.68 0.85 10.28
N PRO A 199 -16.57 -0.10 10.60
CA PRO A 199 -17.20 -0.95 9.60
C PRO A 199 -18.31 -0.17 8.88
N VAL A 200 -17.97 0.53 7.79
CA VAL A 200 -18.88 1.47 7.09
C VAL A 200 -20.06 0.75 6.43
N GLU A 201 -19.80 -0.38 5.81
CA GLU A 201 -20.83 -1.24 5.17
C GLU A 201 -21.43 -2.25 6.17
N GLY A 202 -21.00 -2.21 7.43
CA GLY A 202 -21.33 -3.21 8.44
C GLY A 202 -20.67 -4.57 8.17
N PHE A 203 -21.33 -5.63 8.61
CA PHE A 203 -20.88 -7.02 8.48
C PHE A 203 -21.84 -7.77 7.57
N SER A 204 -21.32 -8.33 6.48
CA SER A 204 -22.10 -9.20 5.59
C SER A 204 -21.83 -10.66 5.93
N ILE A 205 -22.89 -11.45 6.01
CA ILE A 205 -22.83 -12.86 6.40
C ILE A 205 -23.29 -13.67 5.20
N SER A 206 -22.43 -14.56 4.73
CA SER A 206 -22.74 -15.55 3.70
C SER A 206 -22.68 -16.96 4.28
N ARG A 207 -23.62 -17.81 3.87
CA ARG A 207 -23.69 -19.21 4.28
C ARG A 207 -23.63 -20.08 3.04
N ALA A 208 -22.42 -20.45 2.66
CA ALA A 208 -22.18 -21.39 1.57
C ALA A 208 -21.87 -22.77 2.15
N GLY A 209 -22.83 -23.70 2.08
CA GLY A 209 -22.67 -25.08 2.56
C GLY A 209 -23.09 -25.32 4.02
N LYS A 210 -23.02 -26.59 4.47
CA LYS A 210 -23.62 -27.05 5.74
C LYS A 210 -22.77 -26.77 7.00
N LEU A 211 -21.48 -26.43 6.89
CA LEU A 211 -20.55 -26.44 8.04
C LEU A 211 -19.66 -25.20 8.22
N THR A 212 -19.56 -24.31 7.22
CA THR A 212 -18.70 -23.11 7.29
C THR A 212 -19.49 -21.85 7.02
N ILE A 213 -19.37 -20.87 7.91
CA ILE A 213 -20.02 -19.56 7.75
C ILE A 213 -18.94 -18.52 7.45
N ASP A 214 -19.13 -17.81 6.35
CA ASP A 214 -18.22 -16.75 5.93
C ASP A 214 -18.80 -15.40 6.40
N ILE A 215 -18.01 -14.64 7.16
CA ILE A 215 -18.32 -13.24 7.45
C ILE A 215 -17.34 -12.37 6.68
N THR A 216 -17.87 -11.42 5.92
CA THR A 216 -17.09 -10.37 5.26
C THR A 216 -17.33 -9.05 5.96
N ALA A 217 -16.23 -8.38 6.34
CA ALA A 217 -16.25 -7.05 6.92
C ALA A 217 -15.33 -6.13 6.11
N ARG A 218 -15.85 -4.96 5.74
CA ARG A 218 -15.06 -3.88 5.15
C ARG A 218 -14.94 -2.78 6.19
N PHE A 219 -13.72 -2.37 6.47
CA PHE A 219 -13.46 -1.27 7.39
C PHE A 219 -12.88 -0.08 6.65
N GLN A 220 -13.05 1.09 7.24
CA GLN A 220 -12.41 2.33 6.83
C GLN A 220 -11.53 2.81 7.99
N VAL A 221 -10.23 2.85 7.77
CA VAL A 221 -9.23 3.34 8.74
C VAL A 221 -9.33 4.87 8.84
N GLN A 222 -9.22 5.40 10.06
CA GLN A 222 -9.25 6.83 10.32
C GLN A 222 -7.86 7.44 10.47
N ASP A 223 -6.92 6.70 11.05
CA ASP A 223 -5.54 7.11 11.27
C ASP A 223 -4.65 6.78 10.05
N ASN A 224 -5.02 7.27 8.87
CA ASN A 224 -4.22 7.08 7.67
C ASN A 224 -2.99 8.00 7.69
N ILE A 225 -1.83 7.47 7.31
CA ILE A 225 -0.61 8.25 7.10
C ILE A 225 -0.05 7.92 5.71
N LYS A 226 0.74 8.84 5.18
CA LYS A 226 1.57 8.54 4.02
C LYS A 226 2.79 7.76 4.49
N LEU A 227 2.99 6.58 3.91
CA LEU A 227 4.19 5.81 4.16
C LEU A 227 5.33 6.43 3.36
N GLU A 228 6.38 6.83 4.07
CA GLU A 228 7.60 7.39 3.48
C GLU A 228 8.65 6.30 3.33
N GLY A 229 9.34 6.29 2.19
CA GLY A 229 10.40 5.31 1.92
C GLY A 229 10.72 5.22 0.43
N ASP A 230 11.89 4.65 0.13
CA ASP A 230 12.31 4.36 -1.23
C ASP A 230 12.06 2.88 -1.56
N ALA A 231 11.42 2.64 -2.70
CA ALA A 231 11.20 1.29 -3.22
C ALA A 231 12.44 0.71 -3.93
N GLY A 232 13.52 1.49 -4.05
CA GLY A 232 14.81 1.08 -4.59
C GLY A 232 14.86 1.05 -6.12
N TYR A 233 14.03 1.85 -6.79
CA TYR A 233 13.99 1.90 -8.25
C TYR A 233 15.08 2.82 -8.82
N PRO A 234 15.73 2.45 -9.92
CA PRO A 234 16.66 3.35 -10.60
C PRO A 234 15.89 4.55 -11.18
N GLN A 235 16.54 5.71 -11.21
CA GLN A 235 15.94 6.94 -11.72
C GLN A 235 16.47 7.31 -13.11
N TYR A 236 15.57 7.78 -13.97
CA TYR A 236 15.87 8.37 -15.25
C TYR A 236 15.07 9.66 -15.42
N LEU A 237 15.75 10.78 -15.69
CA LEU A 237 15.14 12.12 -15.73
C LEU A 237 14.33 12.43 -14.45
N SER A 238 14.90 12.07 -13.29
CA SER A 238 14.29 12.27 -11.96
C SER A 238 12.97 11.52 -11.72
N LEU A 239 12.65 10.53 -12.55
CA LEU A 239 11.51 9.64 -12.39
C LEU A 239 11.98 8.21 -12.23
N ASP A 240 11.30 7.46 -11.37
CA ASP A 240 11.59 6.04 -11.15
C ASP A 240 11.30 5.24 -12.41
N VAL A 241 12.15 4.26 -12.71
CA VAL A 241 11.96 3.30 -13.80
C VAL A 241 11.55 1.96 -13.22
N LEU A 242 10.42 1.43 -13.66
CA LEU A 242 10.00 0.09 -13.27
C LEU A 242 10.95 -0.94 -13.89
N THR A 243 11.47 -1.84 -13.06
CA THR A 243 12.48 -2.82 -13.49
C THR A 243 11.95 -4.24 -13.56
N GLU A 244 10.80 -4.51 -12.93
CA GLU A 244 10.17 -5.82 -13.01
C GLU A 244 9.13 -5.86 -14.13
N PRO A 245 9.13 -6.91 -14.97
CA PRO A 245 8.06 -7.10 -15.93
C PRO A 245 6.74 -7.35 -15.22
N THR A 246 5.65 -6.94 -15.85
CA THR A 246 4.29 -7.24 -15.38
C THR A 246 4.13 -8.74 -15.14
N ALA A 247 3.81 -9.11 -13.90
CA ALA A 247 3.50 -10.49 -13.56
C ALA A 247 2.23 -10.90 -14.31
N ARG A 248 2.22 -12.10 -14.91
CA ARG A 248 1.04 -12.66 -15.60
C ARG A 248 -0.02 -13.15 -14.59
N VAL A 249 -0.47 -12.25 -13.72
CA VAL A 249 -1.57 -12.50 -12.76
C VAL A 249 -2.92 -12.34 -13.45
N SER A 250 -2.98 -11.49 -14.48
CA SER A 250 -4.11 -11.30 -15.39
C SER A 250 -3.61 -11.13 -16.83
N ASP A 251 -4.50 -11.22 -17.80
CA ASP A 251 -4.18 -10.85 -19.18
C ASP A 251 -3.73 -9.39 -19.24
N ILE A 252 -2.67 -9.13 -20.01
CA ILE A 252 -2.20 -7.77 -20.29
C ILE A 252 -3.08 -7.24 -21.42
N SER A 253 -3.97 -6.31 -21.09
CA SER A 253 -4.74 -5.56 -22.07
C SER A 253 -4.03 -4.24 -22.39
N GLU A 254 -3.92 -3.95 -23.67
CA GLU A 254 -3.37 -2.71 -24.20
C GLU A 254 -4.44 -2.03 -25.05
N ASN A 255 -4.52 -0.71 -24.98
CA ASN A 255 -5.49 0.07 -25.71
C ASN A 255 -4.85 1.33 -26.26
N ILE A 256 -5.17 1.65 -27.52
CA ILE A 256 -4.67 2.81 -28.23
C ILE A 256 -5.88 3.64 -28.67
N ILE A 257 -6.08 4.80 -28.05
CA ILE A 257 -7.25 5.66 -28.32
C ILE A 257 -6.79 7.05 -28.72
N GLN A 258 -7.43 7.64 -29.73
CA GLN A 258 -7.36 9.08 -29.97
C GLN A 258 -8.65 9.71 -29.42
N ALA A 259 -8.53 10.59 -28.42
CA ALA A 259 -9.67 11.38 -27.95
C ALA A 259 -10.15 12.31 -29.07
N ALA A 260 -11.37 12.10 -29.55
CA ALA A 260 -11.96 12.90 -30.61
C ALA A 260 -13.47 13.04 -30.44
N GLU A 261 -14.00 14.18 -30.85
CA GLU A 261 -15.43 14.46 -30.92
C GLU A 261 -15.91 14.23 -32.36
N TYR A 262 -17.02 13.50 -32.48
CA TYR A 262 -17.67 13.21 -33.74
C TYR A 262 -18.80 14.21 -33.95
N GLN A 263 -18.64 15.09 -34.93
CA GLN A 263 -19.72 15.95 -35.39
C GLN A 263 -20.38 15.29 -36.61
N ASP A 264 -21.50 14.61 -36.36
CA ASP A 264 -22.33 14.00 -37.39
C ASP A 264 -23.65 14.79 -37.52
N ASN A 265 -23.84 15.44 -38.66
CA ASN A 265 -25.05 16.19 -38.98
C ASN A 265 -26.10 15.36 -39.74
N GLY A 266 -25.88 14.06 -39.92
CA GLY A 266 -26.82 13.09 -40.48
C GLY A 266 -27.00 13.12 -42.00
N PHE A 267 -26.46 14.13 -42.70
CA PHE A 267 -26.59 14.29 -44.15
C PHE A 267 -25.24 14.56 -44.86
N GLY A 268 -24.20 14.94 -44.12
CA GLY A 268 -22.86 15.27 -44.61
C GLY A 268 -21.78 14.28 -44.15
N LEU A 269 -20.53 14.64 -44.43
CA LEU A 269 -19.37 13.89 -43.93
C LEU A 269 -19.25 14.07 -42.41
N VAL A 270 -18.94 12.98 -41.70
CA VAL A 270 -18.64 13.04 -40.27
C VAL A 270 -17.29 13.73 -40.08
N GLU A 271 -17.30 14.87 -39.41
CA GLU A 271 -16.08 15.58 -39.03
C GLU A 271 -15.58 15.05 -37.68
N ILE A 272 -14.28 14.77 -37.62
CA ILE A 272 -13.62 14.27 -36.41
C ILE A 272 -12.69 15.37 -35.91
N GLN A 273 -13.07 16.02 -34.81
CA GLN A 273 -12.22 17.01 -34.15
C GLN A 273 -11.46 16.34 -33.01
N ARG A 274 -10.13 16.32 -33.12
CA ARG A 274 -9.27 15.74 -32.08
C ARG A 274 -9.29 16.64 -30.86
N GLN A 275 -9.58 16.06 -29.71
CA GLN A 275 -9.54 16.78 -28.42
C GLN A 275 -8.11 16.91 -27.87
N ARG A 276 -7.17 16.07 -28.36
CA ARG A 276 -5.75 16.08 -27.98
C ARG A 276 -4.87 15.97 -29.21
N GLU A 277 -3.64 16.48 -29.09
CA GLU A 277 -2.62 16.32 -30.13
C GLU A 277 -2.07 14.89 -30.19
N TYR A 278 -1.90 14.26 -29.03
CA TYR A 278 -1.31 12.94 -28.87
C TYR A 278 -2.34 11.82 -28.77
N VAL A 279 -1.88 10.59 -28.98
CA VAL A 279 -2.66 9.36 -28.83
C VAL A 279 -2.53 8.89 -27.39
N ASP A 280 -3.63 8.51 -26.76
CA ASP A 280 -3.63 7.91 -25.44
C ASP A 280 -3.31 6.41 -25.55
N TYR A 281 -2.28 5.99 -24.83
CA TYR A 281 -1.94 4.57 -24.67
C TYR A 281 -2.26 4.14 -23.25
N GLY A 282 -3.16 3.16 -23.10
CA GLY A 282 -3.53 2.58 -21.82
C GLY A 282 -3.10 1.12 -21.74
N GLN A 283 -2.57 0.70 -20.60
CA GLN A 283 -2.29 -0.72 -20.34
C GLN A 283 -2.52 -1.05 -18.86
N SER A 284 -2.71 -2.32 -18.52
CA SER A 284 -2.75 -2.76 -17.12
C SER A 284 -1.42 -3.37 -16.70
N ILE A 285 -0.88 -2.91 -15.57
CA ILE A 285 0.28 -3.55 -14.93
C ILE A 285 -0.19 -4.36 -13.73
N ALA A 286 0.44 -5.51 -13.52
CA ALA A 286 0.13 -6.42 -12.44
C ALA A 286 1.41 -6.91 -11.76
N PHE A 287 1.32 -7.12 -10.46
CA PHE A 287 2.43 -7.55 -9.62
C PHE A 287 2.03 -8.75 -8.78
N LEU A 288 2.98 -9.65 -8.59
CA LEU A 288 2.94 -10.75 -7.66
C LEU A 288 4.15 -10.60 -6.74
N GLU A 289 3.91 -10.19 -5.50
CA GLU A 289 4.97 -9.98 -4.51
C GLU A 289 4.93 -11.12 -3.49
N GLU A 290 6.10 -11.71 -3.23
CA GLU A 290 6.27 -12.82 -2.28
C GLU A 290 7.20 -12.38 -1.14
N GLY A 291 6.74 -12.56 0.10
CA GLY A 291 7.44 -12.17 1.32
C GLY A 291 7.06 -10.77 1.82
N ALA A 292 7.19 -10.57 3.13
CA ALA A 292 6.80 -9.33 3.79
C ALA A 292 7.56 -8.11 3.24
N ALA A 293 8.88 -8.23 3.02
CA ALA A 293 9.70 -7.15 2.49
C ALA A 293 9.31 -6.73 1.06
N ALA A 294 8.98 -7.69 0.18
CA ALA A 294 8.57 -7.39 -1.19
C ALA A 294 7.20 -6.69 -1.23
N VAL A 295 6.24 -7.18 -0.43
CA VAL A 295 4.93 -6.55 -0.26
C VAL A 295 5.06 -5.14 0.32
N TRP A 296 5.91 -4.97 1.33
CA TRP A 296 6.16 -3.67 1.96
C TRP A 296 6.76 -2.66 0.99
N ARG A 297 7.81 -3.05 0.26
CA ARG A 297 8.43 -2.25 -0.81
C ARG A 297 7.40 -1.79 -1.84
N ARG A 298 6.49 -2.69 -2.23
CA ARG A 298 5.41 -2.37 -3.17
C ARG A 298 4.38 -1.40 -2.60
N ARG A 299 4.04 -1.51 -1.31
CA ARG A 299 3.18 -0.53 -0.64
C ARG A 299 3.83 0.85 -0.59
N LEU A 300 5.10 0.95 -0.20
CA LEU A 300 5.86 2.20 -0.24
C LEU A 300 5.83 2.84 -1.64
N TRP A 301 6.06 2.04 -2.68
CA TRP A 301 6.01 2.51 -4.06
C TRP A 301 4.63 3.07 -4.45
N VAL A 302 3.54 2.37 -4.09
CA VAL A 302 2.17 2.83 -4.37
C VAL A 302 1.87 4.14 -3.63
N HIS A 303 2.26 4.26 -2.35
CA HIS A 303 2.13 5.51 -1.59
C HIS A 303 2.93 6.66 -2.20
N ALA A 304 4.13 6.37 -2.71
CA ALA A 304 4.97 7.38 -3.34
C ALA A 304 4.36 7.96 -4.63
N ARG A 305 3.51 7.21 -5.35
CA ARG A 305 2.86 7.66 -6.61
C ARG A 305 1.69 8.63 -6.41
N ASP A 306 1.04 8.57 -5.26
CA ASP A 306 -0.10 9.44 -4.92
C ASP A 306 -1.23 9.40 -5.98
N GLY A 307 -1.64 8.19 -6.34
CA GLY A 307 -2.69 7.96 -7.34
C GLY A 307 -2.24 8.35 -8.74
N LYS A 308 -3.06 9.16 -9.43
CA LYS A 308 -2.75 9.62 -10.79
C LYS A 308 -1.73 10.77 -10.81
N GLN A 309 -1.26 11.29 -9.67
CA GLN A 309 -0.43 12.49 -9.63
C GLN A 309 0.97 12.27 -10.23
N LYS A 310 1.72 11.26 -9.79
CA LYS A 310 3.12 11.12 -10.19
C LYS A 310 3.30 10.15 -11.34
N ALA A 311 4.10 10.59 -12.32
CA ALA A 311 4.52 9.74 -13.43
C ALA A 311 5.71 8.84 -13.02
N PHE A 312 5.94 7.80 -13.81
CA PHE A 312 7.12 6.93 -13.75
C PHE A 312 7.40 6.38 -15.15
N TRP A 313 8.57 5.81 -15.35
CA TRP A 313 8.94 5.18 -16.61
C TRP A 313 8.59 3.69 -16.59
N LEU A 314 7.89 3.24 -17.63
CA LEU A 314 7.53 1.84 -17.81
C LEU A 314 8.19 1.31 -19.09
N PRO A 315 9.13 0.36 -18.97
CA PRO A 315 9.61 -0.38 -20.13
C PRO A 315 8.47 -1.20 -20.72
N SER A 316 8.45 -1.37 -22.04
CA SER A 316 7.52 -2.30 -22.69
C SER A 316 7.77 -3.76 -22.30
N PHE A 317 8.96 -4.06 -21.75
CA PHE A 317 9.46 -5.43 -21.53
C PHE A 317 9.26 -6.31 -22.77
N ASN A 318 9.46 -5.71 -23.94
CA ASN A 318 9.52 -6.36 -25.23
C ASN A 318 10.87 -6.06 -25.90
N SER A 319 11.37 -6.98 -26.72
CA SER A 319 12.56 -6.73 -27.55
C SER A 319 12.18 -5.92 -28.79
N ASP A 320 11.71 -4.70 -28.55
CA ASP A 320 11.21 -3.79 -29.58
C ASP A 320 12.27 -3.48 -30.63
N LEU A 321 13.50 -3.23 -30.18
CA LEU A 321 14.63 -2.91 -31.04
C LEU A 321 15.64 -4.07 -31.02
N LYS A 322 15.94 -4.64 -32.19
CA LYS A 322 16.97 -5.70 -32.29
C LYS A 322 18.26 -5.12 -32.81
N LEU A 323 19.34 -5.24 -32.03
CA LEU A 323 20.66 -4.75 -32.41
C LEU A 323 21.24 -5.58 -33.57
N MET A 324 21.72 -4.91 -34.62
CA MET A 324 22.29 -5.57 -35.81
C MET A 324 23.82 -5.44 -35.90
N ALA A 325 24.41 -4.48 -35.19
CA ALA A 325 25.85 -4.26 -35.11
C ALA A 325 26.23 -3.93 -33.66
N PRO A 326 27.41 -4.32 -33.16
CA PRO A 326 27.85 -3.98 -31.81
C PRO A 326 27.91 -2.46 -31.63
N ILE A 327 27.66 -1.99 -30.40
CA ILE A 327 27.77 -0.59 -30.01
C ILE A 327 29.13 -0.43 -29.32
N GLY A 328 30.01 0.40 -29.88
CA GLY A 328 31.26 0.79 -29.25
C GLY A 328 31.05 1.72 -28.05
N ALA A 329 32.04 1.81 -27.17
CA ALA A 329 31.93 2.60 -25.93
C ALA A 329 31.67 4.11 -26.17
N ALA A 330 32.18 4.65 -27.29
CA ALA A 330 32.01 6.03 -27.70
C ALA A 330 30.91 6.22 -28.77
N ASP A 331 30.23 5.15 -29.18
CA ASP A 331 29.22 5.23 -30.23
C ASP A 331 27.93 5.83 -29.68
N THR A 332 27.39 6.79 -30.41
CA THR A 332 26.03 7.31 -30.21
C THR A 332 25.05 6.77 -31.25
N VAL A 333 25.55 6.26 -32.38
CA VAL A 333 24.72 5.72 -33.46
C VAL A 333 24.64 4.21 -33.33
N VAL A 334 23.43 3.71 -33.22
CA VAL A 334 23.11 2.29 -33.03
C VAL A 334 22.37 1.77 -34.24
N THR A 335 22.83 0.66 -34.81
CA THR A 335 22.16 0.04 -35.97
C THR A 335 21.19 -1.03 -35.49
N VAL A 336 19.90 -0.81 -35.74
CA VAL A 336 18.81 -1.71 -35.34
C VAL A 336 18.12 -2.33 -36.55
N LYS A 337 17.48 -3.47 -36.33
CA LYS A 337 16.56 -4.06 -37.30
C LYS A 337 15.41 -3.09 -37.49
N ARG A 338 14.96 -2.95 -38.73
CA ARG A 338 13.80 -2.13 -39.07
C ARG A 338 12.55 -2.62 -38.36
N VAL A 339 11.87 -1.70 -37.68
CA VAL A 339 10.60 -1.94 -36.99
C VAL A 339 9.47 -1.15 -37.63
N GLY A 340 9.71 0.12 -37.99
CA GLY A 340 8.64 0.97 -38.52
C GLY A 340 9.12 2.22 -39.26
N LEU A 341 8.32 3.28 -39.16
CA LEU A 341 8.60 4.59 -39.73
C LEU A 341 9.67 5.32 -38.90
N LEU A 342 10.55 6.07 -39.57
CA LEU A 342 11.64 6.80 -38.88
C LEU A 342 11.10 7.82 -37.86
N ALA A 343 10.00 8.49 -38.20
CA ALA A 343 9.34 9.46 -37.31
C ALA A 343 8.89 8.82 -35.99
N GLY A 344 8.62 7.51 -35.98
CA GLY A 344 8.21 6.78 -34.78
C GLY A 344 9.34 6.56 -33.78
N TYR A 345 10.61 6.74 -34.16
CA TYR A 345 11.73 6.62 -33.22
C TYR A 345 12.07 7.96 -32.53
N LEU A 346 11.72 9.09 -33.16
CA LEU A 346 12.15 10.41 -32.68
C LEU A 346 11.55 10.71 -31.31
N ASN A 347 12.37 11.28 -30.41
CA ASN A 347 12.03 11.64 -29.03
C ASN A 347 11.57 10.48 -28.14
N ARG A 348 11.63 9.23 -28.60
CA ARG A 348 11.34 8.08 -27.75
C ARG A 348 12.49 7.80 -26.80
N HIS A 349 12.15 7.32 -25.62
CA HIS A 349 13.11 6.82 -24.66
C HIS A 349 13.24 5.31 -24.81
N VAL A 350 14.41 4.78 -24.49
CA VAL A 350 14.73 3.36 -24.59
C VAL A 350 15.48 2.88 -23.35
N MET A 351 15.24 1.63 -23.00
CA MET A 351 16.00 0.88 -22.01
C MET A 351 16.79 -0.21 -22.73
N ILE A 352 18.09 -0.25 -22.47
CA ILE A 352 18.97 -1.36 -22.87
C ILE A 352 19.40 -2.07 -21.60
N GLU A 353 18.85 -3.27 -21.37
CA GLU A 353 19.22 -4.15 -20.26
C GLU A 353 20.14 -5.26 -20.77
N LEU A 354 21.29 -5.40 -20.15
CA LEU A 354 22.24 -6.46 -20.41
C LEU A 354 21.91 -7.70 -19.57
N LYS A 355 22.38 -8.87 -20.01
CA LYS A 355 22.25 -10.14 -19.29
C LYS A 355 22.96 -10.16 -17.93
N ASP A 356 23.90 -9.25 -17.70
CA ASP A 356 24.57 -9.05 -16.41
C ASP A 356 23.76 -8.17 -15.44
N GLY A 357 22.61 -7.63 -15.86
CA GLY A 357 21.75 -6.75 -15.07
C GLY A 357 22.05 -5.25 -15.23
N THR A 358 23.09 -4.87 -15.97
CA THR A 358 23.40 -3.46 -16.25
C THR A 358 22.32 -2.85 -17.14
N ARG A 359 21.84 -1.66 -16.79
CA ARG A 359 20.75 -0.96 -17.50
C ARG A 359 21.21 0.40 -17.97
N TYR A 360 20.92 0.71 -19.23
CA TYR A 360 21.15 2.03 -19.82
C TYR A 360 19.83 2.64 -20.26
N PHE A 361 19.54 3.85 -19.79
CA PHE A 361 18.39 4.64 -20.20
C PHE A 361 18.84 5.76 -21.12
N ARG A 362 18.28 5.84 -22.33
CA ARG A 362 18.69 6.82 -23.35
C ARG A 362 17.47 7.37 -24.08
N GLN A 363 17.63 8.56 -24.65
CA GLN A 363 16.65 9.14 -25.56
C GLN A 363 17.17 9.03 -26.99
N ILE A 364 16.27 8.76 -27.93
CA ILE A 364 16.55 8.78 -29.35
C ILE A 364 16.41 10.21 -29.86
N SER A 365 17.53 10.81 -30.31
CA SER A 365 17.58 12.18 -30.83
C SER A 365 17.38 12.26 -32.33
N ALA A 366 17.73 11.21 -33.07
CA ALA A 366 17.56 11.14 -34.52
C ALA A 366 17.47 9.69 -35.00
N ALA A 367 16.86 9.49 -36.18
CA ALA A 367 16.86 8.20 -36.85
C ALA A 367 17.05 8.38 -38.36
N ALA A 368 17.87 7.52 -38.96
CA ALA A 368 18.17 7.50 -40.39
C ALA A 368 18.00 6.10 -40.96
N ARG A 369 17.55 6.02 -42.21
CA ARG A 369 17.33 4.77 -42.92
C ARG A 369 18.61 4.42 -43.68
N VAL A 370 19.17 3.23 -43.43
CA VAL A 370 20.39 2.76 -44.11
C VAL A 370 20.16 1.35 -44.67
N GLY A 371 19.95 1.25 -45.98
CA GLY A 371 19.73 -0.04 -46.65
C GLY A 371 18.53 -0.80 -46.09
N ALA A 372 18.77 -1.95 -45.44
CA ALA A 372 17.75 -2.82 -44.83
C ALA A 372 17.59 -2.61 -43.30
N THR A 373 18.42 -1.77 -42.69
CA THR A 373 18.37 -1.45 -41.25
C THR A 373 17.96 0.00 -41.03
N ASP A 374 17.72 0.35 -39.77
CA ASP A 374 17.56 1.73 -39.33
C ASP A 374 18.73 2.06 -38.38
N GLN A 375 19.29 3.25 -38.51
CA GLN A 375 20.29 3.79 -37.59
C GLN A 375 19.61 4.79 -36.65
N VAL A 376 19.76 4.56 -35.36
CA VAL A 376 19.15 5.35 -34.30
C VAL A 376 20.27 6.05 -33.54
N THR A 377 20.17 7.37 -33.39
CA THR A 377 21.15 8.17 -32.64
C THR A 377 20.65 8.37 -31.22
N LEU A 378 21.45 7.97 -30.24
CA LEU A 378 21.20 8.14 -28.82
C LEU A 378 21.72 9.51 -28.36
N ASN A 379 21.07 10.09 -27.35
CA ASN A 379 21.44 11.38 -26.77
C ASN A 379 22.77 11.37 -26.00
N SER A 380 23.27 10.19 -25.62
CA SER A 380 24.56 10.01 -24.94
C SER A 380 25.14 8.63 -25.23
N VAL A 381 26.47 8.55 -25.24
CA VAL A 381 27.22 7.29 -25.35
C VAL A 381 26.87 6.33 -24.20
N LEU A 382 27.07 5.02 -24.42
CA LEU A 382 26.89 4.02 -23.37
C LEU A 382 28.09 3.98 -22.40
N GLY A 383 29.29 4.35 -22.86
CA GLY A 383 30.52 4.28 -22.06
C GLY A 383 31.13 2.88 -21.97
N ALA A 384 30.48 1.87 -22.57
CA ALA A 384 30.94 0.49 -22.63
C ALA A 384 30.62 -0.11 -24.01
N SER A 385 31.45 -1.06 -24.45
CA SER A 385 31.20 -1.81 -25.68
C SER A 385 30.14 -2.88 -25.41
N VAL A 386 29.04 -2.86 -26.17
CA VAL A 386 27.92 -3.79 -26.02
C VAL A 386 27.70 -4.56 -27.32
N SER A 387 27.78 -5.88 -27.25
CA SER A 387 27.44 -6.78 -28.35
C SER A 387 25.98 -7.23 -28.29
N ALA A 388 25.40 -7.61 -29.43
CA ALA A 388 24.00 -8.04 -29.49
C ALA A 388 23.70 -9.29 -28.64
N SER A 389 24.67 -10.15 -28.40
CA SER A 389 24.50 -11.36 -27.57
C SER A 389 24.43 -11.06 -26.06
N GLN A 390 24.91 -9.89 -25.63
CA GLN A 390 24.88 -9.44 -24.24
C GLN A 390 23.56 -8.75 -23.87
N ILE A 391 22.78 -8.30 -24.85
CA ILE A 391 21.50 -7.63 -24.62
C ILE A 391 20.45 -8.67 -24.22
N LEU A 392 19.77 -8.41 -23.10
CA LEU A 392 18.58 -9.13 -22.67
C LEU A 392 17.32 -8.44 -23.21
N TRP A 393 17.17 -7.14 -22.96
CA TRP A 393 16.07 -6.32 -23.45
C TRP A 393 16.59 -5.06 -24.12
N PHE A 394 15.98 -4.72 -25.24
CA PHE A 394 16.11 -3.40 -25.85
C PHE A 394 14.70 -2.93 -26.20
N SER A 395 14.09 -2.29 -25.20
CA SER A 395 12.67 -1.93 -25.16
C SER A 395 12.48 -0.43 -25.25
N PHE A 396 11.34 0.00 -25.79
CA PHE A 396 10.88 1.37 -25.59
C PHE A 396 10.54 1.62 -24.13
N LEU A 397 10.72 2.86 -23.72
CA LEU A 397 10.45 3.35 -22.38
C LEU A 397 9.39 4.45 -22.49
N SER A 398 8.20 4.18 -21.96
CA SER A 398 7.08 5.12 -21.97
C SER A 398 6.92 5.79 -20.62
N LYS A 399 6.61 7.08 -20.62
CA LYS A 399 6.30 7.85 -19.41
C LYS A 399 4.84 7.62 -19.09
N VAL A 400 4.53 6.97 -17.97
CA VAL A 400 3.16 6.60 -17.60
C VAL A 400 2.81 7.11 -16.21
N ARG A 401 1.51 7.15 -15.89
CA ARG A 401 0.98 7.32 -14.54
C ARG A 401 -0.11 6.28 -14.28
N PHE A 402 -0.51 6.11 -13.03
CA PHE A 402 -1.75 5.38 -12.75
C PHE A 402 -2.95 6.10 -13.38
N ASP A 403 -3.92 5.31 -13.82
CA ASP A 403 -5.20 5.80 -14.32
C ASP A 403 -6.35 5.55 -13.33
N SER A 404 -6.03 4.96 -12.17
CA SER A 404 -6.93 4.77 -11.03
C SER A 404 -6.36 5.41 -9.77
N ASP A 405 -7.23 6.03 -8.97
CA ASP A 405 -6.90 6.51 -7.62
C ASP A 405 -7.07 5.42 -6.55
N SER A 406 -7.54 4.25 -6.95
CA SER A 406 -7.75 3.09 -6.08
C SER A 406 -6.83 1.95 -6.51
N VAL A 407 -6.05 1.44 -5.55
CA VAL A 407 -5.17 0.28 -5.73
C VAL A 407 -5.51 -0.76 -4.67
N THR A 408 -5.82 -1.98 -5.11
CA THR A 408 -6.19 -3.08 -4.22
C THR A 408 -5.08 -4.12 -4.16
N PHE A 409 -4.55 -4.34 -2.96
CA PHE A 409 -3.72 -5.50 -2.63
C PHE A 409 -4.64 -6.66 -2.27
N ASN A 410 -4.49 -7.79 -2.95
CA ASN A 410 -5.19 -9.02 -2.62
C ASN A 410 -4.20 -9.99 -1.99
N PHE A 411 -4.47 -10.40 -0.75
CA PHE A 411 -3.65 -11.34 -0.01
C PHE A 411 -4.26 -12.73 -0.15
N VAL A 412 -3.46 -13.66 -0.66
CA VAL A 412 -3.86 -15.06 -0.77
C VAL A 412 -3.79 -15.69 0.62
N ALA A 413 -4.76 -16.56 0.92
CA ALA A 413 -4.76 -17.38 2.12
C ALA A 413 -3.50 -18.26 2.20
N SER A 414 -2.48 -17.85 2.96
CA SER A 414 -1.32 -18.69 3.24
C SER A 414 -1.46 -19.33 4.63
N GLY A 415 -1.78 -20.62 4.67
CA GLY A 415 -1.83 -21.37 5.92
C GLY A 415 -0.43 -21.69 6.48
N ARG A 416 0.61 -21.68 5.63
CA ARG A 416 2.01 -22.02 5.96
C ARG A 416 3.08 -21.43 5.01
N GLY A 417 2.68 -20.63 4.01
CA GLY A 417 3.58 -20.08 3.00
C GLY A 417 3.98 -18.63 3.29
N PRO A 418 4.98 -18.08 2.56
CA PRO A 418 5.30 -16.65 2.65
C PRO A 418 4.06 -15.81 2.36
N LEU A 419 4.04 -14.57 2.86
CA LEU A 419 2.99 -13.61 2.51
C LEU A 419 3.00 -13.39 1.01
N VAL A 420 1.88 -13.59 0.33
CA VAL A 420 1.75 -13.33 -1.10
C VAL A 420 0.68 -12.27 -1.31
N ALA A 421 1.05 -11.20 -2.02
CA ALA A 421 0.11 -10.16 -2.43
C ALA A 421 0.10 -10.02 -3.95
N THR A 422 -1.10 -9.90 -4.51
CA THR A 422 -1.30 -9.54 -5.91
C THR A 422 -1.98 -8.19 -6.02
N LEU A 423 -1.55 -7.39 -6.99
CA LEU A 423 -2.24 -6.16 -7.37
C LEU A 423 -2.24 -6.00 -8.88
N SER A 424 -3.25 -5.30 -9.38
CA SER A 424 -3.36 -4.91 -10.78
C SER A 424 -3.89 -3.48 -10.84
N VAL A 425 -3.24 -2.63 -11.63
CA VAL A 425 -3.56 -1.20 -11.73
C VAL A 425 -3.46 -0.77 -13.19
N PRO A 426 -4.48 -0.08 -13.74
CA PRO A 426 -4.38 0.52 -15.05
C PRO A 426 -3.41 1.71 -15.02
N VAL A 427 -2.61 1.82 -16.08
CA VAL A 427 -1.72 2.95 -16.34
C VAL A 427 -2.04 3.55 -17.70
N THR A 428 -1.74 4.83 -17.83
CA THR A 428 -1.85 5.54 -19.10
C THR A 428 -0.59 6.34 -19.38
N GLU A 429 -0.19 6.41 -20.65
CA GLU A 429 0.93 7.21 -21.12
C GLU A 429 0.63 8.70 -20.95
N VAL A 430 1.69 9.44 -20.67
CA VAL A 430 1.68 10.86 -20.40
C VAL A 430 2.55 11.52 -21.45
N PRO A 431 2.14 12.69 -22.00
CA PRO A 431 3.02 13.50 -22.81
C PRO A 431 4.38 13.78 -22.11
N ALA A 432 5.45 13.73 -22.91
CA ALA A 432 6.83 13.84 -22.44
C ALA A 432 7.09 15.17 -21.74
#